data_AF-M1EH79-F1
#
_entry.id   AF-M1EH79-F1
#
_cell.length_a   1.000
_cell.length_b   1.000
_cell.length_c   1.000
_cell.angle_alpha   90.00
_cell.angle_beta   90.00
_cell.angle_gamma   90.00
#
_symmetry.space_group_name_H-M   'P 1'
#
loop_
_entity.id
_entity.type
_entity.pdbx_description
1 polymer ?
#
loop_
_entity_poly.entity_id
_entity_poly.type
_entity_poly.pdbx_seq_one_letter_code
_entity_poly.pdbx_strand_id
1 'polypeptide(L)'
;FEDGWLEFVVRVYWLKARFLALQGDMEQALENYDICTELLQSSTAIQAEAGTEQRDIIIRLPNLYNDSVVSLEEIDKNLKSLERCQSLEEIQRLYEAGDYKAVVHLLRPTLCTSGFDRAKHLEFMTSIPERPAQLLLLQDSLLRLKDHQQCFECSDVALHEAVQQMVNASESAAKEEWVATVTQLLLGIEQALSADSSGSILKESSSSTGLTRLTNNLIQVIDCSMAVQEEPKEPHVSSVLPWIILHRVIWQEEDTFHSLCHQQQLQNPADEVMAETPMLPSSLMLLNTAHEYLGRRSWCCNSDGALLRFYVRILQKELAASTSEDTHPYKEELETALEQCFYCLYSFPSKKSKARYLEEHSAQQVDLIWEDALFMFEYFKPKTLPEFDSYKTSTVSADLANLLKRIATIVPRTERPALSLDKVSAYIEGASAEVPCLPEGADPSPPVVNELYYLLADYHFKNKEQSKAIKFYMHDICICPNRFDSWAGMALARA
;
A
#
# COMPACT_ATOMS: atom_id res chain seq x y z
N PHE A 1 -41.60 36.93 42.73
CA PHE A 1 -40.48 36.01 42.44
C PHE A 1 -40.95 34.56 42.23
N GLU A 2 -42.23 34.25 42.48
CA GLU A 2 -42.70 32.86 42.44
C GLU A 2 -42.97 32.30 41.03
N ASP A 3 -43.27 33.14 40.02
CA ASP A 3 -43.72 32.67 38.68
C ASP A 3 -42.66 32.62 37.56
N GLY A 4 -41.36 32.56 37.86
CA GLY A 4 -40.34 32.52 36.79
C GLY A 4 -38.93 32.05 37.20
N TRP A 5 -38.79 31.50 38.41
CA TRP A 5 -37.49 31.06 38.92
C TRP A 5 -36.94 29.87 38.12
N LEU A 6 -37.81 28.96 37.67
CA LEU A 6 -37.43 27.77 36.92
C LEU A 6 -36.75 28.12 35.59
N GLU A 7 -37.34 29.03 34.81
CA GLU A 7 -36.74 29.46 33.55
C GLU A 7 -35.35 30.07 33.75
N PHE A 8 -35.18 30.84 34.83
CA PHE A 8 -33.88 31.44 35.14
C PHE A 8 -32.84 30.38 35.51
N VAL A 9 -33.21 29.43 36.36
CA VAL A 9 -32.31 28.36 36.81
C VAL A 9 -31.91 27.45 35.65
N VAL A 10 -32.86 27.01 34.82
CA VAL A 10 -32.58 26.18 33.64
C VAL A 10 -31.65 26.91 32.66
N ARG A 11 -31.83 28.21 32.42
CA ARG A 11 -30.92 29.00 31.57
C ARG A 11 -29.50 29.07 32.11
N VAL A 12 -29.33 29.17 33.44
CA VAL A 12 -28.00 29.20 34.08
C VAL A 12 -27.31 27.85 33.96
N TYR A 13 -27.99 26.76 34.30
CA TYR A 13 -27.42 25.41 34.19
C TYR A 13 -27.12 25.04 32.74
N TRP A 14 -27.97 25.42 31.80
CA TRP A 14 -27.73 25.25 30.36
C TRP A 14 -26.47 25.97 29.89
N LEU A 15 -26.32 27.26 30.22
CA LEU A 15 -25.13 28.03 29.84
C LEU A 15 -23.86 27.51 30.52
N LYS A 16 -23.98 27.07 31.77
CA LYS A 16 -22.86 26.48 32.53
C LYS A 16 -22.43 25.13 31.93
N ALA A 17 -23.36 24.25 31.60
CA ALA A 17 -23.09 22.99 30.92
C ALA A 17 -22.34 23.21 29.60
N ARG A 18 -22.78 24.17 28.79
CA ARG A 18 -22.12 24.54 27.53
C ARG A 18 -20.72 25.09 27.73
N PHE A 19 -20.54 25.97 28.70
CA PHE A 19 -19.22 26.55 28.99
C PHE A 19 -18.23 25.48 29.45
N LEU A 20 -18.66 24.55 30.31
CA LEU A 20 -17.85 23.44 30.79
C LEU A 20 -17.51 22.44 29.66
N ALA A 21 -18.48 22.13 28.81
CA ALA A 21 -18.24 21.32 27.61
C ALA A 21 -17.19 21.96 26.68
N LEU A 22 -17.21 23.28 26.49
CA LEU A 22 -16.20 24.02 25.71
C LEU A 22 -14.82 24.04 26.39
N GLN A 23 -14.75 23.88 27.70
CA GLN A 23 -13.49 23.79 28.45
C GLN A 23 -12.94 22.36 28.53
N GLY A 24 -13.69 21.36 28.06
CA GLY A 24 -13.34 19.94 28.16
C GLY A 24 -13.65 19.30 29.51
N ASP A 25 -14.39 19.98 30.40
CA ASP A 25 -14.84 19.42 31.67
C ASP A 25 -16.19 18.70 31.49
N MET A 26 -16.12 17.51 30.90
CA MET A 26 -17.29 16.74 30.46
C MET A 26 -18.13 16.21 31.61
N GLU A 27 -17.50 15.84 32.73
CA GLU A 27 -18.17 15.26 33.90
C GLU A 27 -19.10 16.30 34.54
N GLN A 28 -18.59 17.51 34.77
CA GLN A 28 -19.44 18.60 35.24
C GLN A 28 -20.46 19.04 34.17
N ALA A 29 -20.12 19.01 32.89
CA ALA A 29 -21.08 19.36 31.84
C ALA A 29 -22.29 18.41 31.82
N LEU A 30 -22.08 17.09 31.97
CA LEU A 30 -23.14 16.09 32.11
C LEU A 30 -24.04 16.38 33.31
N GLU A 31 -23.46 16.59 34.50
CA GLU A 31 -24.22 16.92 35.71
C GLU A 31 -25.13 18.14 35.52
N ASN A 32 -24.64 19.18 34.85
CA ASN A 32 -25.43 20.40 34.62
C ASN A 32 -26.54 20.19 33.57
N TYR A 33 -26.38 19.26 32.61
CA TYR A 33 -27.45 18.86 31.70
C TYR A 33 -28.48 17.95 32.36
N ASP A 34 -28.07 17.04 33.24
CA ASP A 34 -28.98 16.20 34.04
C ASP A 34 -29.87 17.06 34.94
N ILE A 35 -29.28 18.06 35.62
CA ILE A 35 -30.04 19.04 36.41
C ILE A 35 -31.07 19.78 35.54
N CYS A 36 -30.71 20.19 34.31
CA CYS A 36 -31.67 20.81 33.39
C CYS A 36 -32.82 19.85 33.04
N THR A 37 -32.51 18.58 32.81
CA THR A 37 -33.48 17.53 32.47
C THR A 37 -34.45 17.29 33.62
N GLU A 38 -33.95 17.11 34.85
CA GLU A 38 -34.77 16.91 36.05
C GLU A 38 -35.68 18.10 36.33
N LEU A 39 -35.18 19.33 36.18
CA LEU A 39 -35.94 20.57 36.41
C LEU A 39 -37.08 20.73 35.38
N LEU A 40 -36.83 20.41 34.11
CA LEU A 40 -37.86 20.47 33.09
C LEU A 40 -38.89 19.35 33.28
N GLN A 41 -38.46 18.11 33.50
CA GLN A 41 -39.37 16.96 33.71
C GLN A 41 -40.26 17.12 34.95
N SER A 42 -39.71 17.58 36.08
CA SER A 42 -40.47 17.84 37.30
C SER A 42 -41.55 18.91 37.08
N SER A 43 -41.26 19.93 36.28
CA SER A 43 -42.24 20.96 35.93
C SER A 43 -43.31 20.47 34.97
N THR A 44 -42.97 19.63 33.98
CA THR A 44 -43.96 19.03 33.08
C THR A 44 -44.90 18.09 33.83
N ALA A 45 -44.38 17.35 34.83
CA ALA A 45 -45.17 16.48 35.70
C ALA A 45 -46.17 17.26 36.56
N ILE A 46 -45.74 18.39 37.16
CA ILE A 46 -46.62 19.27 37.95
C ILE A 46 -47.73 19.89 37.08
N GLN A 47 -47.43 20.25 35.84
CA GLN A 47 -48.42 20.80 34.90
C GLN A 47 -49.42 19.74 34.38
N ALA A 48 -48.99 18.48 34.28
CA ALA A 48 -49.86 17.37 33.91
C ALA A 48 -50.85 17.01 35.03
N GLU A 49 -50.44 17.08 36.30
CA GLU A 49 -51.33 16.88 37.46
C GLU A 49 -52.36 18.02 37.62
N ALA A 50 -52.04 19.22 37.13
CA ALA A 50 -52.91 20.40 37.17
C ALA A 50 -53.96 20.46 36.04
N GLY A 51 -54.04 19.45 35.16
CA GLY A 51 -55.06 19.36 34.10
C GLY A 51 -54.86 20.32 32.90
N THR A 52 -53.70 20.96 32.81
CA THR A 52 -53.28 21.77 31.65
C THR A 52 -52.75 20.86 30.55
N GLU A 53 -53.07 21.16 29.27
CA GLU A 53 -52.54 20.43 28.11
C GLU A 53 -51.03 20.23 28.23
N GLN A 54 -50.59 18.99 28.04
CA GLN A 54 -49.20 18.56 28.10
C GLN A 54 -48.40 19.24 26.99
N ARG A 55 -47.91 20.45 27.25
CA ARG A 55 -47.04 21.20 26.34
C ARG A 55 -45.62 21.10 26.86
N ASP A 56 -44.72 20.65 25.99
CA ASP A 56 -43.29 20.67 26.28
C ASP A 56 -42.85 22.10 26.61
N ILE A 57 -42.12 22.24 27.71
CA ILE A 57 -41.62 23.53 28.17
C ILE A 57 -40.46 23.95 27.25
N ILE A 58 -40.69 25.01 26.47
CA ILE A 58 -39.71 25.55 25.53
C ILE A 58 -39.23 26.91 26.03
N ILE A 59 -37.98 26.97 26.50
CA ILE A 59 -37.37 28.21 27.00
C ILE A 59 -36.55 28.85 25.88
N ARG A 60 -36.92 30.06 25.44
CA ARG A 60 -36.14 30.81 24.45
C ARG A 60 -35.07 31.69 25.10
N LEU A 61 -33.90 31.72 24.48
CA LEU A 61 -32.72 32.51 24.81
C LEU A 61 -32.46 33.51 23.67
N PRO A 62 -33.13 34.69 23.70
CA PRO A 62 -33.05 35.67 22.60
C PRO A 62 -31.66 36.30 22.42
N ASN A 63 -30.76 36.14 23.39
CA ASN A 63 -29.40 36.68 23.35
C ASN A 63 -28.38 35.74 22.67
N LEU A 64 -28.80 34.55 22.24
CA LEU A 64 -27.94 33.56 21.57
C LEU A 64 -28.31 33.44 20.10
N TYR A 65 -27.30 33.47 19.22
CA TYR A 65 -27.48 33.21 17.78
C TYR A 65 -27.56 31.71 17.45
N ASN A 66 -26.87 30.86 18.23
CA ASN A 66 -26.91 29.39 18.13
C ASN A 66 -27.50 28.78 19.40
N ASP A 67 -28.36 27.76 19.24
CA ASP A 67 -29.10 27.07 20.33
C ASP A 67 -29.90 28.05 21.20
N SER A 68 -30.68 28.89 20.54
CA SER A 68 -31.56 29.89 21.16
C SER A 68 -32.78 29.30 21.84
N VAL A 69 -32.90 27.97 21.89
CA VAL A 69 -34.04 27.24 22.44
C VAL A 69 -33.51 26.14 23.36
N VAL A 70 -34.04 26.08 24.58
CA VAL A 70 -33.81 25.00 25.54
C VAL A 70 -35.11 24.20 25.65
N SER A 71 -35.06 22.94 25.26
CA SER A 71 -36.12 21.94 25.38
C SER A 71 -35.50 20.63 25.86
N LEU A 72 -36.35 19.69 26.33
CA LEU A 72 -35.89 18.34 26.68
C LEU A 72 -35.25 17.63 25.49
N GLU A 73 -35.76 17.83 24.28
CA GLU A 73 -35.17 17.28 23.04
C GLU A 73 -33.78 17.84 22.77
N GLU A 74 -33.57 19.16 22.95
CA GLU A 74 -32.27 19.77 22.71
C GLU A 74 -31.26 19.40 23.79
N ILE A 75 -31.69 19.24 25.05
CA ILE A 75 -30.82 18.74 26.13
C ILE A 75 -30.42 17.28 25.87
N ASP A 76 -31.37 16.40 25.54
CA ASP A 76 -31.09 15.00 25.20
C ASP A 76 -30.12 14.87 24.01
N LYS A 77 -30.29 15.71 22.98
CA LYS A 77 -29.36 15.78 21.85
C LYS A 77 -27.95 16.20 22.27
N ASN A 78 -27.82 17.19 23.15
CA ASN A 78 -26.52 17.66 23.64
C ASN A 78 -25.86 16.64 24.59
N LEU A 79 -26.63 15.98 25.46
CA LEU A 79 -26.16 14.87 26.29
C LEU A 79 -25.60 13.72 25.44
N LYS A 80 -26.36 13.27 24.44
CA LYS A 80 -25.93 12.22 23.51
C LYS A 80 -24.68 12.63 22.71
N SER A 81 -24.52 13.91 22.39
CA SER A 81 -23.31 14.42 21.75
C SER A 81 -22.11 14.39 22.69
N LEU A 82 -22.31 14.77 23.95
CA LEU A 82 -21.27 14.83 24.97
C LEU A 82 -20.75 13.43 25.37
N GLU A 83 -21.66 12.47 25.56
CA GLU A 83 -21.35 11.05 25.82
C GLU A 83 -20.52 10.42 24.69
N ARG A 84 -20.74 10.84 23.44
CA ARG A 84 -19.96 10.35 22.28
C ARG A 84 -18.53 10.88 22.28
N CYS A 85 -18.34 12.16 22.57
CA CYS A 85 -17.01 12.74 22.68
C CYS A 85 -16.22 12.08 23.81
N GLN A 86 -16.85 11.82 24.97
CA GLN A 86 -16.22 11.08 26.06
C GLN A 86 -15.83 9.65 25.67
N SER A 87 -16.71 8.95 24.92
CA SER A 87 -16.44 7.60 24.41
C SER A 87 -15.25 7.58 23.45
N LEU A 88 -15.11 8.56 22.55
CA LEU A 88 -13.98 8.62 21.63
C LEU A 88 -12.66 8.95 22.33
N GLU A 89 -12.66 9.92 23.25
CA GLU A 89 -11.47 10.23 24.04
C GLU A 89 -11.02 9.02 24.87
N GLU A 90 -11.96 8.24 25.40
CA GLU A 90 -11.67 6.98 26.07
C GLU A 90 -11.05 5.95 25.10
N ILE A 91 -11.61 5.79 23.90
CA ILE A 91 -11.07 4.89 22.87
C ILE A 91 -9.64 5.30 22.49
N GLN A 92 -9.39 6.59 22.32
CA GLN A 92 -8.06 7.11 22.00
C GLN A 92 -7.09 6.92 23.16
N ARG A 93 -7.53 7.14 24.41
CA ARG A 93 -6.72 6.86 25.60
C ARG A 93 -6.37 5.38 25.72
N LEU A 94 -7.30 4.48 25.45
CA LEU A 94 -7.05 3.03 25.42
C LEU A 94 -6.04 2.66 24.34
N TYR A 95 -6.14 3.28 23.16
CA TYR A 95 -5.20 3.10 22.06
C TYR A 95 -3.79 3.57 22.44
N GLU A 96 -3.66 4.77 23.03
CA GLU A 96 -2.39 5.32 23.50
C GLU A 96 -1.78 4.51 24.66
N ALA A 97 -2.63 3.92 25.50
CA ALA A 97 -2.23 2.98 26.54
C ALA A 97 -1.81 1.59 25.99
N GLY A 98 -2.02 1.34 24.70
CA GLY A 98 -1.67 0.08 24.04
C GLY A 98 -2.70 -1.04 24.25
N ASP A 99 -3.88 -0.76 24.81
CA ASP A 99 -4.96 -1.74 24.95
C ASP A 99 -5.79 -1.82 23.67
N TYR A 100 -5.15 -2.30 22.60
CA TYR A 100 -5.77 -2.45 21.29
C TYR A 100 -6.96 -3.43 21.31
N LYS A 101 -7.01 -4.37 22.26
CA LYS A 101 -8.12 -5.32 22.38
C LYS A 101 -9.40 -4.62 22.84
N ALA A 102 -9.29 -3.75 23.84
CA ALA A 102 -10.41 -2.95 24.30
C ALA A 102 -10.93 -2.02 23.19
N VAL A 103 -10.01 -1.37 22.45
CA VAL A 103 -10.35 -0.53 21.29
C VAL A 103 -11.16 -1.32 20.25
N VAL A 104 -10.68 -2.51 19.86
CA VAL A 104 -11.39 -3.37 18.90
C VAL A 104 -12.75 -3.80 19.44
N HIS A 105 -12.84 -4.16 20.72
CA HIS A 105 -14.09 -4.60 21.35
C HIS A 105 -15.16 -3.49 21.34
N LEU A 106 -14.75 -2.24 21.55
CA LEU A 106 -15.65 -1.08 21.54
C LEU A 106 -16.05 -0.65 20.12
N LEU A 107 -15.10 -0.66 19.17
CA LEU A 107 -15.32 -0.13 17.82
C LEU A 107 -15.96 -1.15 16.86
N ARG A 108 -15.63 -2.44 16.95
CA ARG A 108 -16.14 -3.46 16.02
C ARG A 108 -17.68 -3.51 15.93
N PRO A 109 -18.45 -3.44 17.04
CA PRO A 109 -19.91 -3.42 16.98
C PRO A 109 -20.50 -2.22 16.24
N THR A 110 -19.73 -1.14 16.08
CA THR A 110 -20.18 0.07 15.37
C THR A 110 -20.12 -0.06 13.85
N LEU A 111 -19.56 -1.14 13.31
CA LEU A 111 -19.54 -1.40 11.88
C LEU A 111 -20.92 -1.90 11.41
N CYS A 112 -21.59 -1.11 10.57
CA CYS A 112 -22.93 -1.43 10.08
C CYS A 112 -22.89 -2.41 8.89
N THR A 113 -23.42 -3.63 9.06
CA THR A 113 -23.55 -4.64 7.99
C THR A 113 -24.92 -4.67 7.30
N SER A 114 -25.93 -3.91 7.77
CA SER A 114 -27.32 -3.96 7.28
C SER A 114 -27.83 -2.61 6.78
N GLY A 115 -28.51 -2.62 5.62
CA GLY A 115 -28.95 -1.42 4.88
C GLY A 115 -30.30 -0.80 5.28
N PHE A 116 -30.97 -1.26 6.33
CA PHE A 116 -32.40 -0.92 6.54
C PHE A 116 -32.71 0.26 7.48
N ASP A 117 -31.75 0.78 8.26
CA ASP A 117 -31.92 1.99 9.11
C ASP A 117 -30.95 3.14 8.75
N ARG A 118 -30.42 3.08 7.52
CA ARG A 118 -29.23 3.80 7.04
C ARG A 118 -29.31 5.33 7.02
N ALA A 119 -30.47 5.98 6.97
CA ALA A 119 -30.51 7.44 6.79
C ALA A 119 -30.49 8.21 8.12
N LYS A 120 -31.31 7.79 9.08
CA LYS A 120 -31.48 8.51 10.37
C LYS A 120 -30.39 8.19 11.39
N HIS A 121 -29.84 6.97 11.37
CA HIS A 121 -28.74 6.57 12.25
C HIS A 121 -27.40 7.10 11.73
N LEU A 122 -27.22 7.20 10.39
CA LEU A 122 -26.05 7.85 9.82
C LEU A 122 -26.10 9.36 10.03
N GLU A 123 -27.16 10.11 9.69
CA GLU A 123 -27.15 11.59 9.90
C GLU A 123 -26.81 12.01 11.34
N PHE A 124 -27.17 11.16 12.31
CA PHE A 124 -26.89 11.36 13.72
C PHE A 124 -25.47 10.88 14.14
N MET A 125 -24.81 10.01 13.36
CA MET A 125 -23.42 9.54 13.56
C MET A 125 -22.38 10.20 12.62
N THR A 126 -22.81 10.74 11.47
CA THR A 126 -22.00 11.30 10.38
C THR A 126 -21.83 12.81 10.50
N SER A 127 -22.47 13.44 11.49
CA SER A 127 -22.37 14.89 11.74
C SER A 127 -21.10 15.29 12.51
N ILE A 128 -20.16 14.36 12.72
CA ILE A 128 -18.93 14.63 13.47
C ILE A 128 -17.72 14.15 12.64
N PRO A 129 -16.64 14.96 12.51
CA PRO A 129 -15.35 14.60 11.86
C PRO A 129 -14.57 13.44 12.52
N GLU A 130 -15.24 12.59 13.30
CA GLU A 130 -14.63 11.54 14.12
C GLU A 130 -14.80 10.14 13.51
N ARG A 131 -15.75 9.94 12.59
CA ARG A 131 -16.02 8.61 12.02
C ARG A 131 -14.86 8.06 11.18
N PRO A 132 -14.23 8.84 10.27
CA PRO A 132 -12.97 8.48 9.64
C PRO A 132 -11.92 7.95 10.64
N ALA A 133 -11.68 8.69 11.72
CA ALA A 133 -10.71 8.33 12.74
C ALA A 133 -11.03 7.00 13.43
N GLN A 134 -12.29 6.74 13.76
CA GLN A 134 -12.73 5.47 14.34
C GLN A 134 -12.45 4.27 13.43
N LEU A 135 -12.75 4.38 12.14
CA LEU A 135 -12.50 3.30 11.17
C LEU A 135 -11.00 2.99 11.06
N LEU A 136 -10.17 4.03 11.02
CA LEU A 136 -8.71 3.89 10.96
C LEU A 136 -8.12 3.35 12.27
N LEU A 137 -8.61 3.81 13.44
CA LEU A 137 -8.19 3.30 14.74
C LEU A 137 -8.51 1.81 14.91
N LEU A 138 -9.68 1.37 14.45
CA LEU A 138 -10.05 -0.04 14.47
C LEU A 138 -9.09 -0.88 13.62
N GLN A 139 -8.83 -0.46 12.38
CA GLN A 139 -7.92 -1.16 11.48
C GLN A 139 -6.50 -1.22 12.06
N ASP A 140 -5.94 -0.08 12.48
CA ASP A 140 -4.59 -0.02 13.02
C ASP A 140 -4.46 -0.84 14.31
N SER A 141 -5.47 -0.84 15.18
CA SER A 141 -5.49 -1.70 16.38
C SER A 141 -5.44 -3.18 16.03
N LEU A 142 -6.16 -3.63 14.99
CA LEU A 142 -6.12 -5.01 14.51
C LEU A 142 -4.76 -5.39 13.91
N LEU A 143 -4.15 -4.47 13.14
CA LEU A 143 -2.80 -4.65 12.60
C LEU A 143 -1.75 -4.78 13.72
N ARG A 144 -1.84 -3.95 14.77
CA ARG A 144 -0.94 -4.05 15.93
C ARG A 144 -1.11 -5.34 16.73
N LEU A 145 -2.32 -5.87 16.78
CA LEU A 145 -2.62 -7.18 17.36
C LEU A 145 -2.17 -8.35 16.46
N LYS A 146 -1.77 -8.08 15.21
CA LYS A 146 -1.45 -9.07 14.18
C LYS A 146 -2.61 -10.02 13.86
N ASP A 147 -3.83 -9.57 14.09
CA ASP A 147 -5.05 -10.31 13.73
C ASP A 147 -5.44 -9.93 12.30
N HIS A 148 -4.69 -10.45 11.33
CA HIS A 148 -4.84 -10.10 9.91
C HIS A 148 -6.20 -10.51 9.34
N GLN A 149 -6.80 -11.61 9.84
CA GLN A 149 -8.12 -12.08 9.43
C GLN A 149 -9.21 -11.07 9.83
N GLN A 150 -9.30 -10.73 11.12
CA GLN A 150 -10.28 -9.74 11.57
C GLN A 150 -10.00 -8.36 11.01
N CYS A 151 -8.73 -8.00 10.81
CA CYS A 151 -8.34 -6.77 10.12
C CYS A 151 -8.98 -6.69 8.74
N PHE A 152 -8.84 -7.74 7.92
CA PHE A 152 -9.43 -7.79 6.58
C PHE A 152 -10.96 -7.67 6.62
N GLU A 153 -11.63 -8.49 7.43
CA GLU A 153 -13.10 -8.50 7.54
C GLU A 153 -13.68 -7.15 7.97
N CYS A 154 -13.08 -6.53 9.00
CA CYS A 154 -13.52 -5.23 9.48
C CYS A 154 -13.20 -4.13 8.47
N SER A 155 -12.04 -4.19 7.81
CA SER A 155 -11.61 -3.20 6.83
C SER A 155 -12.44 -3.23 5.56
N ASP A 156 -12.93 -4.39 5.10
CA ASP A 156 -13.87 -4.47 3.97
C ASP A 156 -15.17 -3.72 4.27
N VAL A 157 -15.77 -3.95 5.45
CA VAL A 157 -16.99 -3.23 5.86
C VAL A 157 -16.72 -1.72 6.00
N ALA A 158 -15.61 -1.35 6.64
CA ALA A 158 -15.20 0.04 6.79
C ALA A 158 -14.95 0.72 5.44
N LEU A 159 -14.32 0.01 4.50
CA LEU A 159 -14.05 0.51 3.15
C LEU A 159 -15.37 0.75 2.40
N HIS A 160 -16.34 -0.15 2.54
CA HIS A 160 -17.66 0.06 1.93
C HIS A 160 -18.34 1.34 2.45
N GLU A 161 -18.29 1.57 3.77
CA GLU A 161 -18.81 2.79 4.38
C GLU A 161 -18.07 4.03 3.83
N ALA A 162 -16.74 4.00 3.84
CA ALA A 162 -15.91 5.12 3.39
C ALA A 162 -16.09 5.46 1.90
N VAL A 163 -16.22 4.45 1.03
CA VAL A 163 -16.47 4.65 -0.41
C VAL A 163 -17.85 5.26 -0.65
N GLN A 164 -18.88 4.81 0.08
CA GLN A 164 -20.22 5.39 -0.02
C GLN A 164 -20.21 6.87 0.41
N GLN A 165 -19.51 7.21 1.49
CA GLN A 165 -19.39 8.60 1.94
C GLN A 165 -18.60 9.46 0.95
N MET A 166 -17.48 8.94 0.44
CA MET A 166 -16.65 9.61 -0.57
C MET A 166 -17.45 9.98 -1.83
N VAL A 167 -18.32 9.08 -2.31
CA VAL A 167 -19.11 9.29 -3.53
C VAL A 167 -20.30 10.24 -3.29
N ASN A 168 -20.90 10.20 -2.11
CA ASN A 168 -22.07 11.02 -1.78
C ASN A 168 -21.73 12.40 -1.20
N ALA A 169 -20.48 12.63 -0.77
CA ALA A 169 -20.05 13.90 -0.21
C ALA A 169 -20.08 15.03 -1.26
N SER A 170 -20.83 16.09 -0.95
CA SER A 170 -20.91 17.30 -1.79
C SER A 170 -19.88 18.36 -1.41
N GLU A 171 -19.42 18.37 -0.16
CA GLU A 171 -18.40 19.30 0.34
C GLU A 171 -16.98 18.81 0.04
N SER A 172 -16.15 19.68 -0.54
CA SER A 172 -14.77 19.32 -0.94
C SER A 172 -13.91 18.85 0.23
N ALA A 173 -14.00 19.51 1.39
CA ALA A 173 -13.23 19.14 2.58
C ALA A 173 -13.61 17.76 3.13
N ALA A 174 -14.90 17.46 3.21
CA ALA A 174 -15.38 16.13 3.60
C ALA A 174 -14.97 15.06 2.58
N LYS A 175 -15.05 15.38 1.28
CA LYS A 175 -14.61 14.48 0.21
C LYS A 175 -13.11 14.15 0.32
N GLU A 176 -12.26 15.14 0.62
CA GLU A 176 -10.82 14.95 0.83
C GLU A 176 -10.52 14.05 2.03
N GLU A 177 -11.22 14.22 3.15
CA GLU A 177 -11.09 13.37 4.33
C GLU A 177 -11.48 11.91 4.04
N TRP A 178 -12.59 11.68 3.34
CA TRP A 178 -13.01 10.33 2.95
C TRP A 178 -12.07 9.70 1.92
N VAL A 179 -11.51 10.48 0.98
CA VAL A 179 -10.46 10.01 0.06
C VAL A 179 -9.21 9.56 0.81
N ALA A 180 -8.76 10.33 1.80
CA ALA A 180 -7.65 9.95 2.67
C ALA A 180 -7.95 8.67 3.46
N THR A 181 -9.17 8.58 4.00
CA THR A 181 -9.65 7.41 4.75
C THR A 181 -9.68 6.15 3.89
N VAL A 182 -10.25 6.22 2.68
CA VAL A 182 -10.26 5.11 1.72
C VAL A 182 -8.83 4.67 1.41
N THR A 183 -7.91 5.62 1.19
CA THR A 183 -6.50 5.32 0.90
C THR A 183 -5.82 4.57 2.04
N GLN A 184 -6.03 5.00 3.29
CA GLN A 184 -5.49 4.33 4.48
C GLN A 184 -6.12 2.95 4.70
N LEU A 185 -7.44 2.82 4.53
CA LEU A 185 -8.13 1.53 4.64
C LEU A 185 -7.61 0.51 3.63
N LEU A 186 -7.39 0.92 2.38
CA LEU A 186 -6.76 0.07 1.36
C LEU A 186 -5.35 -0.34 1.75
N LEU A 187 -4.57 0.54 2.37
CA LEU A 187 -3.23 0.23 2.86
C LEU A 187 -3.26 -0.84 3.94
N GLY A 188 -4.16 -0.74 4.93
CA GLY A 188 -4.27 -1.77 5.96
C GLY A 188 -4.82 -3.11 5.43
N ILE A 189 -5.70 -3.08 4.42
CA ILE A 189 -6.10 -4.31 3.71
C ILE A 189 -4.90 -4.96 3.02
N GLU A 190 -4.08 -4.17 2.30
CA GLU A 190 -2.87 -4.69 1.65
C GLU A 190 -1.91 -5.29 2.67
N GLN A 191 -1.67 -4.61 3.80
CA GLN A 191 -0.77 -5.10 4.85
C GLN A 191 -1.26 -6.43 5.43
N ALA A 192 -2.56 -6.54 5.69
CA ALA A 192 -3.16 -7.79 6.17
C ALA A 192 -2.99 -8.94 5.15
N LEU A 193 -3.24 -8.66 3.86
CA LEU A 193 -3.09 -9.66 2.80
C LEU A 193 -1.63 -10.02 2.51
N SER A 194 -0.69 -9.07 2.64
CA SER A 194 0.74 -9.31 2.43
C SER A 194 1.39 -10.06 3.59
N ALA A 195 0.85 -9.94 4.80
CA ALA A 195 1.30 -10.72 5.96
C ALA A 195 0.78 -12.17 5.94
N ASP A 196 -0.31 -12.46 5.22
CA ASP A 196 -0.86 -13.81 5.06
C ASP A 196 -0.07 -14.62 4.01
N SER A 197 0.99 -15.29 4.46
CA SER A 197 1.79 -16.18 3.61
C SER A 197 1.03 -17.43 3.13
N SER A 198 -0.06 -17.80 3.81
CA SER A 198 -0.88 -19.00 3.49
C SER A 198 -1.97 -18.74 2.44
N GLY A 199 -2.31 -17.47 2.20
CA GLY A 199 -3.44 -17.08 1.36
C GLY A 199 -4.79 -17.56 1.91
N SER A 200 -4.87 -17.86 3.21
CA SER A 200 -6.08 -18.37 3.84
C SER A 200 -7.18 -17.31 3.93
N ILE A 201 -6.82 -16.03 4.10
CA ILE A 201 -7.80 -14.94 4.27
C ILE A 201 -8.77 -14.88 3.09
N LEU A 202 -8.23 -14.86 1.86
CA LEU A 202 -9.05 -14.79 0.66
C LEU A 202 -9.79 -16.11 0.41
N LYS A 203 -9.15 -17.27 0.64
CA LYS A 203 -9.76 -18.60 0.48
C LYS A 203 -10.99 -18.80 1.38
N GLU A 204 -10.89 -18.41 2.65
CA GLU A 204 -12.01 -18.49 3.60
C GLU A 204 -13.12 -17.50 3.23
N SER A 205 -12.75 -16.35 2.69
CA SER A 205 -13.67 -15.29 2.29
C SER A 205 -14.37 -15.52 0.94
N SER A 206 -13.87 -16.43 0.08
CA SER A 206 -14.42 -16.71 -1.27
C SER A 206 -15.90 -17.11 -1.29
N SER A 207 -16.40 -17.69 -0.20
CA SER A 207 -17.81 -18.05 -0.07
C SER A 207 -18.71 -16.94 0.49
N SER A 208 -18.12 -15.81 0.91
CA SER A 208 -18.81 -14.73 1.59
C SER A 208 -19.30 -13.64 0.63
N THR A 209 -20.41 -12.98 0.99
CA THR A 209 -20.86 -11.75 0.31
C THR A 209 -19.87 -10.59 0.44
N GLY A 210 -18.85 -10.72 1.31
CA GLY A 210 -17.80 -9.73 1.54
C GLY A 210 -16.90 -9.53 0.32
N LEU A 211 -16.44 -10.60 -0.34
CA LEU A 211 -15.57 -10.45 -1.52
C LEU A 211 -16.28 -9.78 -2.69
N THR A 212 -17.55 -10.08 -2.94
CA THR A 212 -18.33 -9.38 -3.98
C THR A 212 -18.43 -7.88 -3.69
N ARG A 213 -18.67 -7.51 -2.41
CA ARG A 213 -18.70 -6.12 -1.98
C ARG A 213 -17.34 -5.45 -2.14
N LEU A 214 -16.26 -6.10 -1.69
CA LEU A 214 -14.89 -5.60 -1.84
C LEU A 214 -14.56 -5.35 -3.32
N THR A 215 -14.79 -6.34 -4.18
CA THR A 215 -14.56 -6.20 -5.64
C THR A 215 -15.32 -5.03 -6.23
N ASN A 216 -16.60 -4.86 -5.90
CA ASN A 216 -17.38 -3.72 -6.37
C ASN A 216 -16.84 -2.38 -5.87
N ASN A 217 -16.45 -2.30 -4.59
CA ASN A 217 -15.84 -1.10 -4.02
C ASN A 217 -14.49 -0.79 -4.71
N LEU A 218 -13.65 -1.80 -4.97
CA LEU A 218 -12.37 -1.62 -5.67
C LEU A 218 -12.56 -1.11 -7.09
N ILE A 219 -13.51 -1.68 -7.83
CA ILE A 219 -13.88 -1.22 -9.18
C ILE A 219 -14.39 0.23 -9.13
N GLN A 220 -15.25 0.57 -8.16
CA GLN A 220 -15.76 1.93 -8.00
C GLN A 220 -14.64 2.92 -7.67
N VAL A 221 -13.70 2.57 -6.79
CA VAL A 221 -12.53 3.42 -6.48
C VAL A 221 -11.66 3.60 -7.72
N ILE A 222 -11.41 2.54 -8.49
CA ILE A 222 -10.66 2.61 -9.75
C ILE A 222 -11.37 3.55 -10.73
N ASP A 223 -12.67 3.38 -10.93
CA ASP A 223 -13.47 4.21 -11.84
C ASP A 223 -13.42 5.68 -11.44
N CYS A 224 -13.65 5.99 -10.14
CA CYS A 224 -13.51 7.35 -9.62
C CYS A 224 -12.11 7.93 -9.85
N SER A 225 -11.06 7.12 -9.68
CA SER A 225 -9.66 7.55 -9.86
C SER A 225 -9.34 7.80 -11.35
N MET A 226 -9.89 6.98 -12.24
CA MET A 226 -9.65 7.05 -13.69
C MET A 226 -10.60 8.03 -14.40
N ALA A 227 -11.70 8.44 -13.78
CA ALA A 227 -12.65 9.43 -14.31
C ALA A 227 -12.17 10.88 -14.13
N VAL A 228 -11.12 11.13 -13.32
CA VAL A 228 -10.56 12.46 -13.10
C VAL A 228 -10.14 13.07 -14.45
N GLN A 229 -10.84 14.12 -14.88
CA GLN A 229 -10.41 14.97 -15.99
C GLN A 229 -9.28 15.90 -15.50
N GLU A 230 -8.53 16.51 -16.42
CA GLU A 230 -7.37 17.38 -16.14
C GLU A 230 -7.68 18.65 -15.30
N GLU A 231 -8.88 18.79 -14.72
CA GLU A 231 -9.22 19.88 -13.80
C GLU A 231 -8.75 19.57 -12.36
N PRO A 232 -7.76 20.30 -11.82
CA PRO A 232 -7.01 19.94 -10.61
C PRO A 232 -7.74 20.24 -9.28
N LYS A 233 -9.06 20.39 -9.28
CA LYS A 233 -9.80 20.91 -8.12
C LYS A 233 -10.52 19.87 -7.27
N GLU A 234 -10.70 18.65 -7.76
CA GLU A 234 -11.39 17.62 -6.98
C GLU A 234 -10.42 16.64 -6.29
N PRO A 235 -10.60 16.38 -4.99
CA PRO A 235 -9.85 15.35 -4.30
C PRO A 235 -10.18 13.98 -4.90
N HIS A 236 -9.14 13.20 -5.19
CA HIS A 236 -9.25 11.89 -5.83
C HIS A 236 -8.29 10.89 -5.17
N VAL A 237 -8.63 9.61 -5.26
CA VAL A 237 -7.80 8.52 -4.73
C VAL A 237 -6.62 8.31 -5.67
N SER A 238 -5.46 8.88 -5.34
CA SER A 238 -4.22 8.69 -6.10
C SER A 238 -3.44 7.44 -5.67
N SER A 239 -4.15 6.33 -5.45
CA SER A 239 -3.57 5.07 -4.93
C SER A 239 -3.59 3.97 -5.98
N VAL A 240 -2.51 3.20 -6.05
CA VAL A 240 -2.41 2.00 -6.92
C VAL A 240 -2.90 0.73 -6.22
N LEU A 241 -3.18 0.79 -4.92
CA LEU A 241 -3.61 -0.34 -4.10
C LEU A 241 -4.90 -1.02 -4.59
N PRO A 242 -5.92 -0.29 -5.12
CA PRO A 242 -7.12 -0.95 -5.64
C PRO A 242 -6.81 -2.00 -6.71
N TRP A 243 -5.86 -1.72 -7.61
CA TRP A 243 -5.42 -2.63 -8.65
C TRP A 243 -4.69 -3.85 -8.09
N ILE A 244 -3.81 -3.63 -7.10
CA ILE A 244 -3.03 -4.71 -6.45
C ILE A 244 -3.96 -5.65 -5.68
N ILE A 245 -4.91 -5.11 -4.91
CA ILE A 245 -5.85 -5.91 -4.13
C ILE A 245 -6.79 -6.67 -5.08
N LEU A 246 -7.30 -6.01 -6.13
CA LEU A 246 -8.15 -6.67 -7.13
C LEU A 246 -7.42 -7.81 -7.85
N HIS A 247 -6.14 -7.63 -8.19
CA HIS A 247 -5.31 -8.72 -8.72
C HIS A 247 -5.29 -9.92 -7.77
N ARG A 248 -5.06 -9.70 -6.47
CA ARG A 248 -5.00 -10.79 -5.48
C ARG A 248 -6.33 -11.54 -5.38
N VAL A 249 -7.46 -10.81 -5.43
CA VAL A 249 -8.79 -11.42 -5.44
C VAL A 249 -8.99 -12.28 -6.69
N ILE A 250 -8.72 -11.74 -7.88
CA ILE A 250 -8.87 -12.49 -9.14
C ILE A 250 -7.96 -13.72 -9.15
N TRP A 251 -6.70 -13.56 -8.78
CA TRP A 251 -5.73 -14.66 -8.73
C TRP A 251 -6.19 -15.79 -7.79
N GLN A 252 -6.80 -15.45 -6.64
CA GLN A 252 -7.32 -16.46 -5.72
C GLN A 252 -8.53 -17.20 -6.28
N GLU A 253 -9.42 -16.52 -6.99
CA GLU A 253 -10.56 -17.15 -7.66
C GLU A 253 -10.10 -18.05 -8.83
N GLU A 254 -9.08 -17.63 -9.58
CA GLU A 254 -8.43 -18.44 -10.61
C GLU A 254 -7.80 -19.72 -10.03
N ASP A 255 -7.02 -19.61 -8.95
CA ASP A 255 -6.42 -20.75 -8.25
C ASP A 255 -7.49 -21.75 -7.75
N THR A 256 -8.59 -21.23 -7.22
CA THR A 256 -9.73 -22.03 -6.75
C THR A 256 -10.42 -22.74 -7.92
N PHE A 257 -10.66 -22.03 -9.02
CA PHE A 257 -11.26 -22.59 -10.23
C PHE A 257 -10.38 -23.68 -10.85
N HIS A 258 -9.07 -23.44 -11.00
CA HIS A 258 -8.13 -24.42 -11.50
C HIS A 258 -8.08 -25.67 -10.63
N SER A 259 -8.10 -25.51 -9.30
CA SER A 259 -8.15 -26.63 -8.35
C SER A 259 -9.42 -27.47 -8.51
N LEU A 260 -10.57 -26.85 -8.73
CA LEU A 260 -11.85 -27.53 -8.98
C LEU A 260 -11.85 -28.27 -10.31
N CYS A 261 -11.36 -27.65 -11.39
CA CYS A 261 -11.21 -28.30 -12.69
C CYS A 261 -10.30 -29.52 -12.60
N HIS A 262 -9.15 -29.40 -11.92
CA HIS A 262 -8.23 -30.53 -11.74
C HIS A 262 -8.88 -31.68 -10.95
N GLN A 263 -9.65 -31.36 -9.90
CA GLN A 263 -10.39 -32.36 -9.14
C GLN A 263 -11.46 -33.07 -9.99
N GLN A 264 -12.18 -32.34 -10.85
CA GLN A 264 -13.16 -32.91 -11.77
C GLN A 264 -12.50 -33.80 -12.84
N GLN A 265 -11.34 -33.39 -13.35
CA GLN A 265 -10.58 -34.14 -14.36
C GLN A 265 -10.05 -35.47 -13.80
N LEU A 266 -9.62 -35.49 -12.53
CA LEU A 266 -9.23 -36.72 -11.82
C LEU A 266 -10.42 -37.66 -11.58
N GLN A 267 -11.65 -37.13 -11.52
CA GLN A 267 -12.87 -37.92 -11.31
C GLN A 267 -13.46 -38.46 -12.62
N ASN A 268 -13.30 -37.75 -13.75
CA ASN A 268 -13.83 -38.14 -15.06
C ASN A 268 -12.78 -37.94 -16.18
N PRO A 269 -11.85 -38.91 -16.40
CA PRO A 269 -10.80 -38.80 -17.41
C PRO A 269 -11.26 -38.97 -18.87
N ALA A 270 -12.58 -39.02 -19.15
CA ALA A 270 -13.12 -39.30 -20.47
C ALA A 270 -13.40 -38.05 -21.34
N ASP A 271 -13.34 -36.84 -20.76
CA ASP A 271 -13.58 -35.57 -21.46
C ASP A 271 -12.27 -34.83 -21.78
N GLU A 272 -11.32 -35.50 -22.46
CA GLU A 272 -10.05 -34.90 -22.94
C GLU A 272 -10.20 -34.00 -24.18
N VAL A 273 -11.42 -33.58 -24.55
CA VAL A 273 -11.66 -32.89 -25.82
C VAL A 273 -12.06 -31.45 -25.58
N MET A 274 -11.07 -30.64 -25.21
CA MET A 274 -10.89 -29.24 -25.65
C MET A 274 -9.70 -28.67 -24.87
N ALA A 275 -8.49 -28.96 -25.36
CA ALA A 275 -7.34 -28.13 -25.02
C ALA A 275 -7.61 -26.75 -25.62
N GLU A 276 -8.29 -25.88 -24.85
CA GLU A 276 -8.42 -24.47 -25.19
C GLU A 276 -7.01 -23.92 -25.39
N THR A 277 -6.84 -23.12 -26.44
CA THR A 277 -5.60 -22.39 -26.66
C THR A 277 -5.24 -21.69 -25.35
N PRO A 278 -4.02 -21.86 -24.83
CA PRO A 278 -3.63 -21.14 -23.64
C PRO A 278 -3.92 -19.64 -23.87
N MET A 279 -4.76 -19.05 -23.01
CA MET A 279 -4.98 -17.59 -22.91
C MET A 279 -4.36 -17.05 -21.62
N LEU A 280 -3.80 -15.83 -21.68
CA LEU A 280 -3.20 -15.18 -20.52
C LEU A 280 -4.21 -15.12 -19.35
N PRO A 281 -3.83 -15.53 -18.12
CA PRO A 281 -4.68 -15.41 -16.93
C PRO A 281 -5.29 -14.01 -16.77
N SER A 282 -6.53 -13.95 -16.29
CA SER A 282 -7.26 -12.67 -16.11
C SER A 282 -6.58 -11.78 -15.06
N SER A 283 -5.95 -12.36 -14.05
CA SER A 283 -5.11 -11.64 -13.08
C SER A 283 -3.97 -10.89 -13.76
N LEU A 284 -3.27 -11.51 -14.70
CA LEU A 284 -2.20 -10.86 -15.48
C LEU A 284 -2.75 -9.85 -16.48
N MET A 285 -3.89 -10.15 -17.13
CA MET A 285 -4.59 -9.19 -18.00
C MET A 285 -4.98 -7.92 -17.24
N LEU A 286 -5.40 -8.03 -15.98
CA LEU A 286 -5.70 -6.88 -15.14
C LEU A 286 -4.47 -5.99 -14.93
N LEU A 287 -3.29 -6.57 -14.66
CA LEU A 287 -2.07 -5.79 -14.46
C LEU A 287 -1.59 -5.10 -15.74
N ASN A 288 -1.72 -5.77 -16.89
CA ASN A 288 -1.51 -5.15 -18.20
C ASN A 288 -2.42 -3.94 -18.39
N THR A 289 -3.72 -4.12 -18.14
CA THR A 289 -4.73 -3.05 -18.22
C THR A 289 -4.39 -1.91 -17.27
N ALA A 290 -4.06 -2.22 -16.00
CA ALA A 290 -3.72 -1.22 -15.00
C ALA A 290 -2.51 -0.38 -15.43
N HIS A 291 -1.45 -1.03 -15.93
CA HIS A 291 -0.26 -0.34 -16.43
C HIS A 291 -0.60 0.55 -17.63
N GLU A 292 -1.40 0.08 -18.59
CA GLU A 292 -1.79 0.88 -19.75
C GLU A 292 -2.57 2.15 -19.35
N TYR A 293 -3.59 2.01 -18.49
CA TYR A 293 -4.41 3.13 -18.04
C TYR A 293 -3.61 4.16 -17.23
N LEU A 294 -2.76 3.70 -16.31
CA LEU A 294 -1.90 4.58 -15.52
C LEU A 294 -0.78 5.19 -16.37
N GLY A 295 -0.25 4.43 -17.34
CA GLY A 295 0.81 4.85 -18.25
C GLY A 295 0.39 6.02 -19.14
N ARG A 296 -0.84 5.99 -19.68
CA ARG A 296 -1.42 7.10 -20.46
C ARG A 296 -1.50 8.42 -19.68
N ARG A 297 -1.49 8.36 -18.35
CA ARG A 297 -1.53 9.51 -17.43
C ARG A 297 -0.17 9.80 -16.77
N SER A 298 0.89 9.09 -17.16
CA SER A 298 2.21 9.14 -16.52
C SER A 298 2.20 8.78 -15.02
N TRP A 299 1.21 7.99 -14.58
CA TRP A 299 0.99 7.58 -13.19
C TRP A 299 1.47 6.17 -12.87
N CYS A 300 2.04 5.45 -13.83
CA CYS A 300 2.49 4.07 -13.62
C CYS A 300 3.60 3.92 -12.56
N CYS A 301 4.31 5.01 -12.23
CA CYS A 301 5.32 5.04 -11.16
C CYS A 301 4.83 5.71 -9.86
N ASN A 302 3.53 6.02 -9.73
CA ASN A 302 2.98 6.57 -8.48
C ASN A 302 3.25 5.64 -7.30
N SER A 303 3.31 6.21 -6.09
CA SER A 303 3.62 5.46 -4.86
C SER A 303 4.94 4.69 -4.94
N ASP A 304 6.00 5.35 -5.40
CA ASP A 304 7.35 4.76 -5.54
C ASP A 304 7.36 3.48 -6.42
N GLY A 305 6.57 3.50 -7.49
CA GLY A 305 6.44 2.37 -8.42
C GLY A 305 5.81 1.12 -7.83
N ALA A 306 5.04 1.22 -6.75
CA ALA A 306 4.49 0.06 -6.03
C ALA A 306 3.76 -0.95 -6.94
N LEU A 307 2.95 -0.49 -7.90
CA LEU A 307 2.27 -1.37 -8.87
C LEU A 307 3.26 -2.11 -9.77
N LEU A 308 4.22 -1.39 -10.36
CA LEU A 308 5.18 -1.99 -11.28
C LEU A 308 6.15 -2.92 -10.55
N ARG A 309 6.59 -2.58 -9.35
CA ARG A 309 7.39 -3.48 -8.50
C ARG A 309 6.60 -4.74 -8.14
N PHE A 310 5.32 -4.61 -7.80
CA PHE A 310 4.44 -5.75 -7.58
C PHE A 310 4.31 -6.61 -8.85
N TYR A 311 4.10 -5.98 -10.01
CA TYR A 311 3.96 -6.67 -11.28
C TYR A 311 5.25 -7.41 -11.69
N VAL A 312 6.42 -6.77 -11.56
CA VAL A 312 7.74 -7.38 -11.78
C VAL A 312 7.92 -8.64 -10.93
N ARG A 313 7.53 -8.61 -9.64
CA ARG A 313 7.61 -9.79 -8.76
C ARG A 313 6.72 -10.94 -9.22
N ILE A 314 5.55 -10.64 -9.80
CA ILE A 314 4.67 -11.66 -10.37
C ILE A 314 5.28 -12.22 -11.64
N LEU A 315 5.71 -11.37 -12.58
CA LEU A 315 6.35 -11.78 -13.83
C LEU A 315 7.59 -12.63 -13.57
N GLN A 316 8.39 -12.28 -12.57
CA GLN A 316 9.54 -13.08 -12.13
C GLN A 316 9.12 -14.50 -11.72
N LYS A 317 8.04 -14.65 -10.94
CA LYS A 317 7.53 -15.96 -10.51
C LYS A 317 7.01 -16.78 -11.69
N GLU A 318 6.23 -16.17 -12.58
CA GLU A 318 5.66 -16.82 -13.77
C GLU A 318 6.77 -17.32 -14.71
N LEU A 319 7.77 -16.47 -14.98
CA LEU A 319 8.91 -16.84 -15.83
C LEU A 319 9.74 -17.98 -15.20
N ALA A 320 9.91 -17.97 -13.87
CA ALA A 320 10.65 -19.01 -13.16
C ALA A 320 9.90 -20.36 -13.08
N ALA A 321 8.57 -20.35 -13.12
CA ALA A 321 7.75 -21.56 -13.10
C ALA A 321 7.88 -22.41 -14.38
N SER A 322 8.42 -21.84 -15.46
CA SER A 322 8.66 -22.54 -16.72
C SER A 322 9.91 -23.45 -16.65
N THR A 323 9.70 -24.75 -16.47
CA THR A 323 10.80 -25.75 -16.52
C THR A 323 11.17 -26.12 -17.95
N SER A 324 12.44 -26.47 -18.14
CA SER A 324 13.26 -26.38 -19.37
C SER A 324 12.88 -27.18 -20.62
N GLU A 325 11.74 -27.88 -20.67
CA GLU A 325 11.38 -28.69 -21.87
C GLU A 325 10.16 -28.15 -22.65
N ASP A 326 9.27 -27.37 -22.03
CA ASP A 326 8.16 -26.71 -22.73
C ASP A 326 8.27 -25.19 -22.63
N THR A 327 8.24 -24.53 -23.79
CA THR A 327 8.25 -23.06 -23.85
C THR A 327 6.95 -22.56 -23.22
N HIS A 328 7.06 -21.73 -22.18
CA HIS A 328 5.90 -21.13 -21.52
C HIS A 328 4.96 -20.50 -22.56
N PRO A 329 3.64 -20.78 -22.53
CA PRO A 329 2.73 -20.42 -23.61
C PRO A 329 2.68 -18.91 -23.90
N TYR A 330 2.93 -18.06 -22.89
CA TYR A 330 2.94 -16.59 -23.02
C TYR A 330 4.33 -15.97 -22.81
N LYS A 331 5.41 -16.71 -23.03
CA LYS A 331 6.76 -16.25 -22.67
C LYS A 331 7.08 -14.85 -23.22
N GLU A 332 6.83 -14.62 -24.51
CA GLU A 332 7.11 -13.33 -25.16
C GLU A 332 6.26 -12.19 -24.56
N GLU A 333 4.99 -12.44 -24.24
CA GLU A 333 4.11 -11.46 -23.59
C GLU A 333 4.60 -11.09 -22.19
N LEU A 334 5.07 -12.08 -21.41
CA LEU A 334 5.63 -11.85 -20.08
C LEU A 334 6.95 -11.07 -20.14
N GLU A 335 7.85 -11.42 -21.06
CA GLU A 335 9.14 -10.74 -21.25
C GLU A 335 8.93 -9.28 -21.72
N THR A 336 8.02 -9.05 -22.66
CA THR A 336 7.69 -7.69 -23.12
C THR A 336 7.05 -6.84 -22.02
N ALA A 337 6.12 -7.39 -21.24
CA ALA A 337 5.54 -6.71 -20.08
C ALA A 337 6.61 -6.39 -19.01
N LEU A 338 7.53 -7.31 -18.76
CA LEU A 338 8.61 -7.14 -17.79
C LEU A 338 9.56 -6.01 -18.20
N GLU A 339 9.98 -6.01 -19.46
CA GLU A 339 10.85 -4.96 -19.99
C GLU A 339 10.16 -3.60 -20.01
N GLN A 340 8.85 -3.54 -20.30
CA GLN A 340 8.07 -2.32 -20.18
C GLN A 340 8.05 -1.81 -18.73
N CYS A 341 7.94 -2.70 -17.73
CA CYS A 341 8.02 -2.31 -16.32
C CYS A 341 9.39 -1.72 -15.97
N PHE A 342 10.49 -2.36 -16.40
CA PHE A 342 11.84 -1.83 -16.17
C PHE A 342 12.09 -0.50 -16.89
N TYR A 343 11.52 -0.31 -18.07
CA TYR A 343 11.61 0.94 -18.80
C TYR A 343 10.89 2.07 -18.04
N CYS A 344 9.67 1.82 -17.56
CA CYS A 344 8.92 2.81 -16.78
C CYS A 344 9.59 3.11 -15.43
N LEU A 345 9.98 2.08 -14.67
CA LEU A 345 10.59 2.24 -13.34
C LEU A 345 11.95 2.94 -13.39
N TYR A 346 12.85 2.47 -14.26
CA TYR A 346 14.28 2.80 -14.18
C TYR A 346 14.84 3.45 -15.45
N SER A 347 14.01 3.61 -16.48
CA SER A 347 14.42 4.06 -17.82
C SER A 347 15.58 3.25 -18.38
N PHE A 348 15.43 1.94 -18.24
CA PHE A 348 16.30 0.94 -18.83
C PHE A 348 15.50 0.06 -19.80
N PRO A 349 15.95 -0.12 -21.06
CA PRO A 349 17.12 0.50 -21.70
C PRO A 349 16.95 2.03 -21.89
N SER A 350 18.00 2.74 -22.31
CA SER A 350 17.91 4.19 -22.49
C SER A 350 16.97 4.57 -23.65
N LYS A 351 16.41 5.78 -23.61
CA LYS A 351 15.49 6.30 -24.64
C LYS A 351 16.05 6.22 -26.08
N LYS A 352 17.38 6.24 -26.24
CA LYS A 352 18.05 6.18 -27.55
C LYS A 352 18.16 4.75 -28.11
N SER A 353 18.12 3.75 -27.25
CA SER A 353 18.34 2.34 -27.59
C SER A 353 17.15 1.45 -27.28
N LYS A 354 16.06 2.02 -26.76
CA LYS A 354 14.82 1.30 -26.49
C LYS A 354 14.30 0.58 -27.73
N ALA A 355 13.79 -0.62 -27.51
CA ALA A 355 13.10 -1.36 -28.55
C ALA A 355 11.80 -0.66 -28.98
N ARG A 356 11.34 -0.93 -30.21
CA ARG A 356 10.15 -0.27 -30.77
C ARG A 356 8.85 -0.60 -30.04
N TYR A 357 8.76 -1.79 -29.43
CA TYR A 357 7.58 -2.20 -28.67
C TYR A 357 7.49 -1.52 -27.29
N LEU A 358 8.57 -0.91 -26.80
CA LEU A 358 8.54 -0.21 -25.52
C LEU A 358 7.84 1.15 -25.68
N GLU A 359 6.76 1.34 -24.93
CA GLU A 359 5.96 2.56 -24.91
C GLU A 359 6.58 3.63 -24.01
N GLU A 360 6.41 4.90 -24.40
CA GLU A 360 6.88 6.04 -23.62
C GLU A 360 5.75 6.63 -22.78
N HIS A 361 5.70 6.28 -21.50
CA HIS A 361 4.70 6.84 -20.57
C HIS A 361 5.16 8.13 -19.88
N SER A 362 6.43 8.51 -20.03
CA SER A 362 7.03 9.72 -19.44
C SER A 362 6.82 9.87 -17.91
N ALA A 363 6.68 8.74 -17.21
CA ALA A 363 6.49 8.72 -15.77
C ALA A 363 7.77 9.15 -15.02
N GLN A 364 7.60 9.66 -13.79
CA GLN A 364 8.70 9.97 -12.90
C GLN A 364 9.41 8.67 -12.50
N GLN A 365 10.71 8.57 -12.83
CA GLN A 365 11.52 7.40 -12.54
C GLN A 365 11.68 7.20 -11.02
N VAL A 366 11.80 5.94 -10.63
CA VAL A 366 12.02 5.48 -9.27
C VAL A 366 13.51 5.20 -9.06
N ASP A 367 14.00 5.43 -7.85
CA ASP A 367 15.37 5.10 -7.48
C ASP A 367 15.58 3.58 -7.48
N LEU A 368 16.69 3.15 -8.10
CA LEU A 368 17.06 1.74 -8.15
C LEU A 368 17.58 1.30 -6.79
N ILE A 369 16.88 0.37 -6.14
CA ILE A 369 17.29 -0.26 -4.88
C ILE A 369 18.00 -1.59 -5.14
N TRP A 370 18.74 -2.08 -4.15
CA TRP A 370 19.57 -3.28 -4.29
C TRP A 370 18.75 -4.52 -4.62
N GLU A 371 17.61 -4.71 -3.96
CA GLU A 371 16.73 -5.86 -4.12
C GLU A 371 16.22 -5.98 -5.57
N ASP A 372 15.81 -4.85 -6.17
CA ASP A 372 15.32 -4.80 -7.54
C ASP A 372 16.45 -4.99 -8.56
N ALA A 373 17.64 -4.47 -8.24
CA ALA A 373 18.84 -4.62 -9.07
C ALA A 373 19.30 -6.08 -9.22
N LEU A 374 19.08 -6.94 -8.20
CA LEU A 374 19.44 -8.35 -8.26
C LEU A 374 18.72 -9.06 -9.42
N PHE A 375 17.40 -8.87 -9.53
CA PHE A 375 16.63 -9.52 -10.58
C PHE A 375 16.95 -8.92 -11.96
N MET A 376 17.09 -7.60 -12.06
CA MET A 376 17.50 -6.96 -13.31
C MET A 376 18.86 -7.48 -13.80
N PHE A 377 19.83 -7.64 -12.90
CA PHE A 377 21.14 -8.18 -13.25
C PHE A 377 21.01 -9.59 -13.80
N GLU A 378 20.34 -10.48 -13.08
CA GLU A 378 20.16 -11.87 -13.49
C GLU A 378 19.39 -12.00 -14.82
N TYR A 379 18.41 -11.13 -15.06
CA TYR A 379 17.63 -11.14 -16.30
C TYR A 379 18.43 -10.66 -17.52
N PHE A 380 19.21 -9.57 -17.39
CA PHE A 380 19.91 -8.95 -18.51
C PHE A 380 21.37 -9.42 -18.70
N LYS A 381 21.96 -10.13 -17.73
CA LYS A 381 23.35 -10.58 -17.86
C LYS A 381 23.52 -11.57 -19.03
N PRO A 382 24.71 -11.62 -19.67
CA PRO A 382 25.01 -12.64 -20.66
C PRO A 382 24.88 -14.05 -20.07
N LYS A 383 24.28 -14.98 -20.83
CA LYS A 383 24.18 -16.40 -20.43
C LYS A 383 25.54 -17.06 -20.22
N THR A 384 26.53 -16.62 -20.98
CA THR A 384 27.92 -17.05 -20.89
C THR A 384 28.78 -15.83 -20.66
N LEU A 385 29.60 -15.84 -19.62
CA LEU A 385 30.55 -14.77 -19.36
C LEU A 385 31.55 -14.65 -20.53
N PRO A 386 31.85 -13.43 -21.01
CA PRO A 386 32.85 -13.24 -22.04
C PRO A 386 34.24 -13.60 -21.51
N GLU A 387 35.10 -14.14 -22.36
CA GLU A 387 36.52 -14.42 -22.04
C GLU A 387 37.40 -13.19 -22.35
N PHE A 388 38.56 -13.07 -21.71
CA PHE A 388 39.45 -11.92 -21.89
C PHE A 388 39.88 -11.70 -23.36
N ASP A 389 39.93 -12.77 -24.17
CA ASP A 389 40.28 -12.77 -25.60
C ASP A 389 39.06 -12.89 -26.54
N SER A 390 37.85 -12.92 -26.00
CA SER A 390 36.62 -12.96 -26.80
C SER A 390 36.48 -11.75 -27.72
N TYR A 391 35.66 -11.87 -28.77
CA TYR A 391 35.39 -10.75 -29.66
C TYR A 391 34.64 -9.61 -28.96
N LYS A 392 34.82 -8.38 -29.46
CA LYS A 392 34.10 -7.19 -28.97
C LYS A 392 32.58 -7.35 -29.00
N THR A 393 32.04 -8.18 -29.88
CA THR A 393 30.59 -8.44 -29.95
C THR A 393 30.06 -9.26 -28.77
N SER A 394 30.95 -9.90 -28.00
CA SER A 394 30.58 -10.73 -26.85
C SER A 394 30.51 -9.94 -25.54
N THR A 395 31.01 -8.69 -25.49
CA THR A 395 30.85 -7.84 -24.30
C THR A 395 29.41 -7.35 -24.18
N VAL A 396 29.01 -7.00 -22.96
CA VAL A 396 27.74 -6.32 -22.66
C VAL A 396 27.55 -5.04 -23.49
N SER A 397 26.29 -4.70 -23.76
CA SER A 397 25.93 -3.46 -24.46
C SER A 397 26.27 -2.21 -23.64
N ALA A 398 26.29 -1.04 -24.30
CA ALA A 398 26.53 0.23 -23.61
C ALA A 398 25.46 0.55 -22.55
N ASP A 399 24.19 0.22 -22.83
CA ASP A 399 23.11 0.40 -21.86
C ASP A 399 23.29 -0.52 -20.67
N LEU A 400 23.56 -1.81 -20.89
CA LEU A 400 23.78 -2.76 -19.81
C LEU A 400 24.98 -2.33 -18.97
N ALA A 401 26.09 -1.90 -19.57
CA ALA A 401 27.23 -1.35 -18.83
C ALA A 401 26.85 -0.12 -17.97
N ASN A 402 25.92 0.73 -18.42
CA ASN A 402 25.43 1.85 -17.62
C ASN A 402 24.52 1.39 -16.46
N LEU A 403 23.68 0.39 -16.68
CA LEU A 403 22.92 -0.26 -15.61
C LEU A 403 23.87 -0.86 -14.57
N LEU A 404 24.86 -1.64 -15.00
CA LEU A 404 25.86 -2.25 -14.11
C LEU A 404 26.61 -1.19 -13.27
N LYS A 405 26.92 -0.03 -13.84
CA LYS A 405 27.51 1.09 -13.07
C LYS A 405 26.55 1.61 -11.99
N ARG A 406 25.26 1.75 -12.30
CA ARG A 406 24.25 2.15 -11.30
C ARG A 406 24.15 1.10 -10.20
N ILE A 407 24.10 -0.19 -10.55
CA ILE A 407 24.10 -1.30 -9.59
C ILE A 407 25.35 -1.25 -8.70
N ALA A 408 26.53 -1.00 -9.27
CA ALA A 408 27.78 -0.89 -8.52
C ALA A 408 27.77 0.22 -7.44
N THR A 409 26.97 1.28 -7.61
CA THR A 409 26.87 2.37 -6.62
C THR A 409 25.98 2.05 -5.41
N ILE A 410 25.12 1.03 -5.53
CA ILE A 410 24.15 0.63 -4.50
C ILE A 410 24.49 -0.73 -3.87
N VAL A 411 25.66 -1.29 -4.18
CA VAL A 411 26.14 -2.53 -3.56
C VAL A 411 26.23 -2.32 -2.04
N PRO A 412 25.57 -3.17 -1.22
CA PRO A 412 25.63 -3.08 0.23
C PRO A 412 27.07 -3.20 0.74
N ARG A 413 27.44 -2.34 1.68
CA ARG A 413 28.76 -2.40 2.32
C ARG A 413 28.79 -3.53 3.34
N THR A 414 29.82 -4.37 3.29
CA THR A 414 30.05 -5.42 4.27
C THR A 414 30.95 -4.91 5.41
N GLU A 415 30.63 -5.26 6.65
CA GLU A 415 31.43 -4.89 7.84
C GLU A 415 32.61 -5.85 8.10
N ARG A 416 32.70 -6.94 7.33
CA ARG A 416 33.71 -7.99 7.49
C ARG A 416 34.99 -7.73 6.68
N PRO A 417 36.11 -8.40 7.02
CA PRO A 417 37.37 -8.23 6.31
C PRO A 417 37.20 -8.53 4.82
N ALA A 418 37.57 -7.58 3.97
CA ALA A 418 37.60 -7.71 2.53
C ALA A 418 39.04 -7.56 2.01
N LEU A 419 39.33 -8.15 0.85
CA LEU A 419 40.57 -7.87 0.14
C LEU A 419 40.53 -6.41 -0.33
N SER A 420 41.39 -5.58 0.26
CA SER A 420 41.45 -4.15 -0.05
C SER A 420 42.13 -3.89 -1.40
N LEU A 421 41.67 -2.87 -2.11
CA LEU A 421 42.28 -2.40 -3.35
C LEU A 421 43.77 -2.07 -3.19
N ASP A 422 44.18 -1.54 -2.03
CA ASP A 422 45.57 -1.20 -1.75
C ASP A 422 46.49 -2.42 -1.74
N LYS A 423 46.05 -3.55 -1.17
CA LYS A 423 46.80 -4.82 -1.20
C LYS A 423 46.97 -5.35 -2.61
N VAL A 424 45.89 -5.32 -3.41
CA VAL A 424 45.92 -5.73 -4.81
C VAL A 424 46.85 -4.83 -5.61
N SER A 425 46.77 -3.51 -5.42
CA SER A 425 47.67 -2.54 -6.06
C SER A 425 49.12 -2.76 -5.66
N ALA A 426 49.41 -2.98 -4.38
CA ALA A 426 50.77 -3.21 -3.90
C ALA A 426 51.40 -4.46 -4.51
N TYR A 427 50.62 -5.53 -4.68
CA TYR A 427 51.08 -6.74 -5.39
C TYR A 427 51.34 -6.47 -6.87
N ILE A 428 50.40 -5.80 -7.55
CA ILE A 428 50.48 -5.48 -8.98
C ILE A 428 51.68 -4.58 -9.33
N GLU A 429 52.03 -3.64 -8.46
CA GLU A 429 53.17 -2.74 -8.62
C GLU A 429 54.49 -3.31 -8.07
N GLY A 430 54.48 -4.55 -7.54
CA GLY A 430 55.66 -5.22 -6.99
C GLY A 430 56.13 -4.68 -5.64
N ALA A 431 55.31 -3.87 -4.96
CA ALA A 431 55.57 -3.39 -3.60
C ALA A 431 55.30 -4.46 -2.52
N SER A 432 54.49 -5.48 -2.85
CA SER A 432 54.26 -6.66 -2.01
C SER A 432 54.47 -7.94 -2.82
N ALA A 433 55.04 -8.97 -2.18
CA ALA A 433 55.14 -10.32 -2.75
C ALA A 433 53.98 -11.24 -2.32
N GLU A 434 53.06 -10.74 -1.47
CA GLU A 434 51.90 -11.48 -0.99
C GLU A 434 50.85 -11.57 -2.10
N VAL A 435 50.56 -12.80 -2.56
CA VAL A 435 49.55 -13.05 -3.59
C VAL A 435 48.16 -12.68 -3.02
N PRO A 436 47.38 -11.81 -3.70
CA PRO A 436 46.07 -11.42 -3.21
C PRO A 436 45.15 -12.62 -3.04
N CYS A 437 44.61 -12.79 -1.84
CA CYS A 437 43.66 -13.83 -1.49
C CYS A 437 42.57 -13.25 -0.58
N LEU A 438 41.40 -13.91 -0.55
CA LEU A 438 40.35 -13.53 0.38
C LEU A 438 40.79 -13.86 1.81
N PRO A 439 40.60 -12.94 2.78
CA PRO A 439 40.97 -13.19 4.16
C PRO A 439 40.12 -14.30 4.78
N GLU A 440 40.70 -15.05 5.73
CA GLU A 440 39.96 -16.08 6.47
C GLU A 440 38.76 -15.47 7.21
N GLY A 441 37.57 -16.05 7.01
CA GLY A 441 36.31 -15.54 7.58
C GLY A 441 35.61 -14.45 6.77
N ALA A 442 36.09 -14.13 5.55
CA ALA A 442 35.35 -13.30 4.60
C ALA A 442 34.01 -13.94 4.23
N ASP A 443 32.96 -13.12 4.11
CA ASP A 443 31.68 -13.58 3.59
C ASP A 443 31.78 -13.91 2.10
N PRO A 444 31.04 -14.93 1.62
CA PRO A 444 30.88 -15.12 0.19
C PRO A 444 30.23 -13.86 -0.40
N SER A 445 30.84 -13.30 -1.43
CA SER A 445 30.30 -12.13 -2.10
C SER A 445 28.96 -12.48 -2.78
N PRO A 446 27.99 -11.54 -2.81
CA PRO A 446 26.72 -11.78 -3.48
C PRO A 446 26.96 -12.25 -4.93
N PRO A 447 26.20 -13.23 -5.45
CA PRO A 447 26.41 -13.76 -6.80
C PRO A 447 26.51 -12.69 -7.89
N VAL A 448 25.70 -11.65 -7.78
CA VAL A 448 25.73 -10.48 -8.68
C VAL A 448 27.10 -9.78 -8.66
N VAL A 449 27.68 -9.55 -7.48
CA VAL A 449 28.96 -8.84 -7.34
C VAL A 449 30.11 -9.65 -7.91
N ASN A 450 30.03 -10.99 -7.88
CA ASN A 450 31.04 -11.88 -8.44
C ASN A 450 31.27 -11.65 -9.94
N GLU A 451 30.24 -11.22 -10.67
CA GLU A 451 30.29 -11.02 -12.12
C GLU A 451 30.25 -9.53 -12.51
N LEU A 452 29.70 -8.67 -11.64
CA LEU A 452 29.44 -7.25 -11.90
C LEU A 452 30.70 -6.48 -12.34
N TYR A 453 31.76 -6.54 -11.55
CA TYR A 453 32.98 -5.78 -11.81
C TYR A 453 33.75 -6.34 -13.01
N TYR A 454 33.75 -7.66 -13.20
CA TYR A 454 34.30 -8.29 -14.39
C TYR A 454 33.61 -7.81 -15.67
N LEU A 455 32.27 -7.85 -15.74
CA LEU A 455 31.53 -7.41 -16.94
C LEU A 455 31.77 -5.94 -17.26
N LEU A 456 31.91 -5.09 -16.24
CA LEU A 456 32.30 -3.68 -16.42
C LEU A 456 33.73 -3.55 -16.94
N ALA A 457 34.66 -4.35 -16.41
CA ALA A 457 36.05 -4.34 -16.83
C ALA A 457 36.20 -4.78 -18.29
N ASP A 458 35.56 -5.90 -18.66
CA ASP A 458 35.54 -6.43 -20.03
C ASP A 458 34.97 -5.39 -21.01
N TYR A 459 33.82 -4.78 -20.68
CA TYR A 459 33.24 -3.71 -21.49
C TYR A 459 34.21 -2.56 -21.75
N HIS A 460 34.84 -2.06 -20.71
CA HIS A 460 35.79 -0.95 -20.85
C HIS A 460 37.05 -1.38 -21.61
N PHE A 461 37.52 -2.60 -21.41
CA PHE A 461 38.67 -3.17 -22.11
C PHE A 461 38.41 -3.27 -23.62
N LYS A 462 37.32 -3.92 -24.03
CA LYS A 462 36.96 -4.11 -25.46
C LYS A 462 36.60 -2.78 -26.14
N ASN A 463 36.25 -1.74 -25.38
CA ASN A 463 36.03 -0.38 -25.89
C ASN A 463 37.27 0.53 -25.83
N LYS A 464 38.46 -0.02 -25.56
CA LYS A 464 39.74 0.71 -25.53
C LYS A 464 39.80 1.79 -24.43
N GLU A 465 39.05 1.63 -23.35
CA GLU A 465 39.09 2.49 -22.18
C GLU A 465 39.95 1.86 -21.07
N GLN A 466 41.24 1.62 -21.38
CA GLN A 466 42.18 0.85 -20.57
C GLN A 466 42.22 1.29 -19.10
N SER A 467 42.31 2.59 -18.82
CA SER A 467 42.41 3.10 -17.44
C SER A 467 41.17 2.79 -16.59
N LYS A 468 39.98 2.70 -17.20
CA LYS A 468 38.76 2.28 -16.49
C LYS A 468 38.69 0.77 -16.36
N ALA A 469 39.09 0.05 -17.41
CA ALA A 469 39.17 -1.40 -17.40
C ALA A 469 40.07 -1.92 -16.27
N ILE A 470 41.28 -1.37 -16.13
CA ILE A 470 42.22 -1.73 -15.06
C ILE A 470 41.59 -1.54 -13.68
N LYS A 471 40.91 -0.40 -13.44
CA LYS A 471 40.23 -0.16 -12.16
C LYS A 471 39.18 -1.22 -11.86
N PHE A 472 38.31 -1.53 -12.83
CA PHE A 472 37.28 -2.54 -12.65
C PHE A 472 37.83 -3.96 -12.52
N TYR A 473 38.92 -4.31 -13.23
CA TYR A 473 39.61 -5.59 -13.02
C TYR A 473 40.20 -5.68 -11.61
N MET A 474 40.80 -4.61 -11.10
CA MET A 474 41.29 -4.60 -9.72
C MET A 474 40.15 -4.77 -8.70
N HIS A 475 39.01 -4.12 -8.93
CA HIS A 475 37.81 -4.32 -8.11
C HIS A 475 37.31 -5.77 -8.19
N ASP A 476 37.28 -6.36 -9.38
CA ASP A 476 36.90 -7.76 -9.56
C ASP A 476 37.87 -8.71 -8.83
N ILE A 477 39.18 -8.48 -8.90
CA ILE A 477 40.19 -9.27 -8.17
C ILE A 477 40.00 -9.17 -6.65
N CYS A 478 39.53 -8.04 -6.13
CA CYS A 478 39.19 -7.92 -4.71
C CYS A 478 38.04 -8.86 -4.29
N ILE A 479 37.17 -9.22 -5.23
CA ILE A 479 36.01 -10.10 -5.01
C ILE A 479 36.33 -11.55 -5.37
N CYS A 480 36.97 -11.77 -6.51
CA CYS A 480 37.29 -13.05 -7.12
C CYS A 480 38.78 -13.12 -7.49
N PRO A 481 39.71 -13.22 -6.51
CA PRO A 481 41.16 -13.16 -6.79
C PRO A 481 41.67 -14.30 -7.67
N ASN A 482 40.91 -15.39 -7.79
CA ASN A 482 41.26 -16.55 -8.60
C ASN A 482 40.74 -16.48 -10.05
N ARG A 483 40.03 -15.41 -10.46
CA ARG A 483 39.50 -15.28 -11.82
C ARG A 483 40.63 -15.02 -12.81
N PHE A 484 40.97 -16.03 -13.61
CA PHE A 484 42.03 -15.96 -14.61
C PHE A 484 41.82 -14.80 -15.61
N ASP A 485 40.61 -14.65 -16.15
CA ASP A 485 40.30 -13.61 -17.14
C ASP A 485 40.55 -12.19 -16.63
N SER A 486 40.33 -11.93 -15.33
CA SER A 486 40.60 -10.61 -14.75
C SER A 486 42.09 -10.28 -14.71
N TRP A 487 42.93 -11.26 -14.37
CA TRP A 487 44.38 -11.09 -14.42
C TRP A 487 44.91 -10.95 -15.85
N ALA A 488 44.45 -11.83 -16.75
CA ALA A 488 44.86 -11.81 -18.16
C ALA A 488 44.43 -10.51 -18.85
N GLY A 489 43.16 -10.12 -18.71
CA GLY A 489 42.60 -8.89 -19.27
C GLY A 489 43.29 -7.63 -18.72
N MET A 490 43.57 -7.59 -17.41
CA MET A 490 44.30 -6.48 -16.80
C MET A 490 45.75 -6.38 -17.30
N ALA A 491 46.46 -7.50 -17.43
CA ALA A 491 47.82 -7.52 -17.95
C ALA A 491 47.89 -6.96 -19.38
N LEU A 492 46.95 -7.38 -20.24
CA LEU A 492 46.82 -6.84 -21.60
C LEU A 492 46.40 -5.37 -21.64
N ALA A 493 45.63 -4.90 -20.67
CA ALA A 493 45.23 -3.49 -20.60
C ALA A 493 46.37 -2.56 -20.17
N ARG A 494 47.39 -3.09 -19.47
CA ARG A 494 48.59 -2.36 -19.03
C ARG A 494 49.77 -2.45 -20.01
N ALA A 495 49.77 -3.45 -20.89
CA ALA A 495 50.72 -3.60 -21.99
C ALA A 495 50.46 -2.51 -23.06
#